data_AF-A0A935CPT0-F1
#
_entry.id   AF-A0A935CPT0-F1
#
_cell.length_a   1.000
_cell.length_b   1.000
_cell.length_c   1.000
_cell.angle_alpha   90.00
_cell.angle_beta   90.00
_cell.angle_gamma   90.00
#
_symmetry.space_group_name_H-M   'P 1'
#
loop_
_entity.id
_entity.type
_entity.pdbx_description
1 polymer ?
#
loop_
_entity_poly.entity_id
_entity_poly.type
_entity_poly.pdbx_seq_one_letter_code
_entity_poly.pdbx_strand_id
1 'polypeptide(L)'
;MRTPRAVSLIQLYGWVAQPDTLVVTENDHLQLWENAAKKALLDRVRAILEEHHLLILGQDLTDPTFKQLWANTLGRFGALTPAAYAVAPGLSMAAQAVWEDRHIHILEDAPLAVVERLHELGNRPQSM
;
A
#
# COMPACT_ATOMS: atom_id res chain seq x y z
N MET A 1 9.99 29.73 5.30
CA MET A 1 9.00 29.21 4.32
C MET A 1 9.43 27.80 3.96
N ARG A 2 8.81 26.75 4.53
CA ARG A 2 9.14 25.35 4.19
C ARG A 2 8.61 25.09 2.78
N THR A 3 9.47 24.77 1.83
CA THR A 3 9.07 24.31 0.50
C THR A 3 8.21 23.06 0.68
N PRO A 4 6.98 22.99 0.12
CA PRO A 4 6.18 21.78 0.23
C PRO A 4 6.97 20.62 -0.37
N ARG A 5 7.15 19.55 0.40
CA ARG A 5 7.78 18.32 -0.07
C ARG A 5 6.91 17.80 -1.22
N ALA A 6 7.50 17.57 -2.39
CA ALA A 6 6.76 17.09 -3.55
C ALA A 6 6.08 15.75 -3.20
N VAL A 7 4.75 15.70 -3.30
CA VAL A 7 3.96 14.49 -3.10
C VAL A 7 3.78 13.81 -4.45
N SER A 8 4.15 12.53 -4.55
CA SER A 8 3.91 11.72 -5.74
C SER A 8 2.65 10.90 -5.57
N LEU A 9 1.73 10.98 -6.53
CA LEU A 9 0.57 10.12 -6.62
C LEU A 9 0.78 9.11 -7.75
N ILE A 10 0.62 7.82 -7.44
CA ILE A 10 0.69 6.73 -8.42
C ILE A 10 -0.68 6.07 -8.52
N GLN A 11 -1.27 6.10 -9.71
CA GLN A 11 -2.55 5.46 -10.00
C GLN A 11 -2.32 4.16 -10.76
N LEU A 12 -2.31 3.03 -10.04
CA LEU A 12 -2.09 1.70 -10.64
C LEU A 12 -3.27 1.22 -11.51
N TYR A 13 -4.49 1.53 -11.08
CA TYR A 13 -5.73 1.05 -11.68
C TYR A 13 -6.32 2.02 -12.72
N GLY A 14 -5.49 2.91 -13.26
CA GLY A 14 -5.92 3.92 -14.23
C GLY A 14 -6.59 5.13 -13.59
N TRP A 15 -7.16 5.97 -14.43
CA TRP A 15 -7.79 7.22 -14.03
C TRP A 15 -9.21 7.31 -14.60
N VAL A 16 -10.18 7.71 -13.77
CA VAL A 16 -11.59 7.79 -14.17
C VAL A 16 -11.85 8.73 -15.35
N ALA A 17 -11.02 9.77 -15.53
CA ALA A 17 -11.14 10.67 -16.68
C ALA A 17 -10.54 10.10 -17.97
N GLN A 18 -9.87 8.94 -17.90
CA GLN A 18 -9.33 8.19 -19.04
C GLN A 18 -9.79 6.73 -18.95
N PRO A 19 -11.07 6.45 -19.29
CA PRO A 19 -11.68 5.13 -19.07
C PRO A 19 -10.90 3.95 -19.66
N ASP A 20 -10.23 4.15 -20.79
CA ASP A 20 -9.44 3.12 -21.48
C ASP A 20 -8.17 2.69 -20.69
N THR A 21 -7.85 3.39 -19.61
CA THR A 21 -6.72 3.06 -18.72
C THR A 21 -7.13 2.25 -17.49
N LEU A 22 -8.44 2.12 -17.25
CA LEU A 22 -8.99 1.53 -16.05
C LEU A 22 -8.71 0.02 -16.00
N VAL A 23 -8.43 -0.46 -14.79
CA VAL A 23 -8.29 -1.88 -14.48
C VAL A 23 -9.42 -2.22 -13.53
N VAL A 24 -10.45 -2.93 -14.02
CA VAL A 24 -11.71 -3.13 -13.28
C VAL A 24 -12.07 -4.60 -13.21
N THR A 25 -11.88 -5.34 -14.32
CA THR A 25 -12.24 -6.75 -14.39
C THR A 25 -11.13 -7.62 -13.83
N GLU A 26 -11.47 -8.83 -13.37
CA GLU A 26 -10.48 -9.82 -12.94
C GLU A 26 -9.43 -10.08 -14.02
N ASN A 27 -9.84 -10.13 -15.29
CA ASN A 27 -8.91 -10.27 -16.41
C ASN A 27 -7.95 -9.07 -16.53
N ASP A 28 -8.42 -7.84 -16.32
CA ASP A 28 -7.55 -6.65 -16.30
C ASP A 28 -6.54 -6.74 -15.16
N HIS A 29 -6.94 -7.25 -13.99
CA HIS A 29 -6.05 -7.46 -12.84
C HIS A 29 -4.97 -8.50 -13.13
N LEU A 30 -5.32 -9.59 -13.81
CA LEU A 30 -4.35 -10.61 -14.24
C LEU A 30 -3.37 -10.02 -15.27
N GLN A 31 -3.91 -9.33 -16.28
CA GLN A 31 -3.11 -8.72 -17.34
C GLN A 31 -2.26 -7.54 -16.87
N LEU A 32 -2.62 -6.86 -15.77
CA LEU A 32 -1.87 -5.76 -15.19
C LEU A 32 -0.40 -6.13 -14.97
N TRP A 33 -0.15 -7.33 -14.45
CA TRP A 33 1.19 -7.83 -14.11
C TRP A 33 2.01 -8.26 -15.32
N GLU A 34 1.33 -8.69 -16.39
CA GLU A 34 1.93 -9.18 -17.63
C GLU A 34 2.08 -8.09 -18.69
N ASN A 35 1.42 -6.94 -18.50
CA ASN A 35 1.41 -5.85 -19.45
C ASN A 35 2.79 -5.15 -19.52
N ALA A 36 3.51 -5.41 -20.60
CA ALA A 36 4.83 -4.82 -20.87
C ALA A 36 4.82 -3.29 -20.84
N ALA A 37 3.72 -2.63 -21.24
CA ALA A 37 3.60 -1.18 -21.19
C ALA A 37 3.53 -0.63 -19.76
N LYS A 38 3.05 -1.44 -18.79
CA LYS A 38 2.99 -1.07 -17.37
C LYS A 38 4.23 -1.49 -16.58
N LYS A 39 5.17 -2.23 -17.19
CA LYS A 39 6.36 -2.74 -16.51
C LYS A 39 7.16 -1.65 -15.78
N ALA A 40 7.44 -0.53 -16.45
CA ALA A 40 8.22 0.56 -15.86
C ALA A 40 7.52 1.20 -14.65
N LEU A 41 6.19 1.33 -14.70
CA LEU A 41 5.39 1.81 -13.59
C LEU A 41 5.44 0.85 -12.40
N LEU A 42 5.27 -0.45 -12.66
CA LEU A 42 5.32 -1.48 -11.64
C LEU A 42 6.71 -1.60 -11.00
N ASP A 43 7.78 -1.51 -11.79
CA ASP A 43 9.15 -1.48 -11.28
C ASP A 43 9.38 -0.26 -10.38
N ARG A 44 8.84 0.90 -10.76
CA ARG A 44 8.91 2.11 -9.91
C ARG A 44 8.15 1.94 -8.61
N VAL A 45 6.97 1.32 -8.64
CA VAL A 45 6.17 1.02 -7.44
C VAL A 45 6.94 0.08 -6.53
N ARG A 46 7.50 -1.01 -7.05
CA ARG A 46 8.33 -1.95 -6.27
C ARG A 46 9.49 -1.22 -5.59
N ALA A 47 10.26 -0.41 -6.31
CA ALA A 47 11.38 0.34 -5.74
C ALA A 47 10.94 1.28 -4.60
N ILE A 48 9.80 1.97 -4.76
CA ILE A 48 9.28 2.84 -3.68
C ILE A 48 8.93 2.01 -2.44
N LEU A 49 8.30 0.85 -2.63
CA LEU A 49 7.89 -0.03 -1.54
C LEU A 49 9.07 -0.74 -0.87
N GLU A 50 10.19 -0.96 -1.58
CA GLU A 50 11.44 -1.48 -1.03
C GLU A 50 12.15 -0.47 -0.12
N GLU A 51 12.07 0.81 -0.46
CA GLU A 51 12.87 1.87 0.17
C GLU A 51 12.14 2.57 1.33
N HIS A 52 10.82 2.43 1.45
CA HIS A 52 10.00 3.24 2.35
C HIS A 52 9.09 2.39 3.23
N HIS A 53 8.87 2.87 4.46
CA HIS A 53 7.79 2.35 5.31
C HIS A 53 6.43 2.58 4.63
N LEU A 54 5.60 1.54 4.64
CA LEU A 54 4.29 1.56 4.00
C LEU A 54 3.18 1.61 5.03
N LEU A 55 2.19 2.46 4.80
CA LEU A 55 0.91 2.45 5.50
C LEU A 55 -0.21 2.13 4.51
N ILE A 56 -0.95 1.06 4.77
CA ILE A 56 -2.06 0.55 3.95
C ILE A 56 -3.37 0.93 4.63
N LEU A 57 -4.22 1.65 3.91
CA LEU A 57 -5.48 2.20 4.42
C LEU A 57 -6.63 1.86 3.47
N GLY A 58 -7.80 1.56 4.04
CA GLY A 58 -9.04 1.37 3.29
C GLY A 58 -9.04 0.14 2.37
N GLN A 59 -8.10 -0.79 2.56
CA GLN A 59 -8.03 -2.04 1.81
C GLN A 59 -8.63 -3.17 2.62
N ASP A 60 -9.39 -4.03 1.95
CA ASP A 60 -9.79 -5.31 2.51
C ASP A 60 -8.65 -6.32 2.32
N LEU A 61 -7.99 -6.69 3.42
CA LEU A 61 -6.90 -7.65 3.38
C LEU A 61 -7.37 -9.08 3.04
N THR A 62 -8.68 -9.33 3.02
CA THR A 62 -9.23 -10.61 2.57
C THR A 62 -9.40 -10.68 1.05
N ASP A 63 -9.39 -9.53 0.36
CA ASP A 63 -9.54 -9.40 -1.09
C ASP A 63 -8.43 -10.18 -1.84
N PRO A 64 -8.81 -11.14 -2.71
CA PRO A 64 -7.88 -11.85 -3.58
C PRO A 64 -6.99 -10.93 -4.42
N THR A 65 -7.53 -9.81 -4.92
CA THR A 65 -6.80 -8.84 -5.74
C THR A 65 -5.69 -8.18 -4.92
N PHE A 66 -5.98 -7.77 -3.69
CA PHE A 66 -4.96 -7.22 -2.80
C PHE A 66 -3.88 -8.28 -2.46
N LYS A 67 -4.27 -9.53 -2.22
CA LYS A 67 -3.32 -10.63 -1.98
C LYS A 67 -2.40 -10.85 -3.17
N GLN A 68 -2.93 -10.80 -4.39
CA GLN A 68 -2.12 -10.92 -5.61
C GLN A 68 -1.18 -9.72 -5.78
N LEU A 69 -1.69 -8.49 -5.57
CA LEU A 69 -0.88 -7.27 -5.57
C LEU A 69 0.29 -7.39 -4.57
N TRP A 70 0.01 -7.82 -3.35
CA TRP A 70 1.03 -8.02 -2.33
C TRP A 70 2.05 -9.08 -2.75
N ALA A 71 1.59 -10.26 -3.19
CA ALA A 71 2.47 -11.34 -3.61
C ALA A 71 3.38 -10.94 -4.79
N ASN A 72 2.85 -10.23 -5.78
CA ASN A 72 3.58 -9.84 -7.00
C ASN A 72 4.48 -8.61 -6.82
N THR A 73 4.23 -7.80 -5.80
CA THR A 73 4.96 -6.53 -5.58
C THR A 73 5.88 -6.62 -4.38
N LEU A 74 5.40 -7.18 -3.27
CA LEU A 74 6.07 -7.18 -1.96
C LEU A 74 6.37 -8.57 -1.40
N GLY A 75 5.89 -9.65 -2.01
CA GLY A 75 6.18 -11.02 -1.57
C GLY A 75 7.66 -11.42 -1.66
N ARG A 76 8.50 -10.59 -2.28
CA ARG A 76 9.96 -10.76 -2.35
C ARG A 76 10.71 -10.04 -1.23
N PHE A 77 9.99 -9.30 -0.39
CA PHE A 77 10.55 -8.49 0.68
C PHE A 77 10.70 -9.34 1.93
N GLY A 78 11.92 -9.80 2.16
CA GLY A 78 12.29 -10.47 3.40
C GLY A 78 12.53 -9.48 4.54
N ALA A 79 13.07 -10.01 5.65
CA ALA A 79 13.31 -9.29 6.91
C ALA A 79 14.18 -8.02 6.82
N LEU A 80 14.80 -7.73 5.66
CA LEU A 80 15.65 -6.54 5.45
C LEU A 80 14.89 -5.35 4.86
N THR A 81 13.59 -5.48 4.62
CA THR A 81 12.76 -4.42 4.05
C THR A 81 12.09 -3.59 5.14
N PRO A 82 11.80 -2.29 4.88
CA PRO A 82 11.06 -1.45 5.80
C PRO A 82 9.70 -2.06 6.14
N ALA A 83 9.31 -1.97 7.42
CA ALA A 83 8.05 -2.51 7.90
C ALA A 83 6.84 -1.89 7.17
N ALA A 84 5.85 -2.74 6.86
CA ALA A 84 4.55 -2.33 6.38
C ALA A 84 3.52 -2.40 7.51
N TYR A 85 2.58 -1.47 7.52
CA TYR A 85 1.47 -1.40 8.48
C TYR A 85 0.16 -1.38 7.72
N ALA A 86 -0.83 -2.15 8.14
CA ALA A 86 -2.16 -2.12 7.58
C ALA A 86 -3.20 -1.81 8.66
N VAL A 87 -4.05 -0.82 8.42
CA VAL A 87 -5.16 -0.51 9.31
C VAL A 87 -6.37 -1.34 8.90
N ALA A 88 -6.68 -2.37 9.67
CA ALA A 88 -7.70 -3.35 9.34
C ALA A 88 -8.46 -3.79 10.60
N PRO A 89 -9.54 -3.07 10.98
CA PRO A 89 -10.30 -3.40 12.18
C PRO A 89 -11.09 -4.71 11.99
N GLY A 90 -11.17 -5.52 13.05
CA GLY A 90 -11.99 -6.73 13.06
C GLY A 90 -11.38 -7.93 12.32
N LEU A 91 -10.10 -7.88 11.95
CA LEU A 91 -9.39 -9.04 11.41
C LEU A 91 -9.24 -10.12 12.50
N SER A 92 -9.55 -11.38 12.19
CA SER A 92 -9.35 -12.48 13.13
C SER A 92 -7.87 -12.67 13.47
N MET A 93 -7.55 -13.16 14.67
CA MET A 93 -6.15 -13.43 15.06
C MET A 93 -5.40 -14.33 14.07
N ALA A 94 -6.08 -15.34 13.50
CA ALA A 94 -5.48 -16.20 12.49
C ALA A 94 -5.14 -15.42 11.21
N ALA A 95 -6.00 -14.50 10.78
CA ALA A 95 -5.72 -13.64 9.64
C ALA A 95 -4.60 -12.63 9.95
N GLN A 96 -4.54 -12.09 11.17
CA GLN A 96 -3.46 -11.20 11.60
C GLN A 96 -2.10 -11.90 11.52
N ALA A 97 -2.00 -13.12 12.08
CA ALA A 97 -0.77 -13.90 12.04
C ALA A 97 -0.28 -14.19 10.62
N VAL A 98 -1.19 -14.47 9.67
CA VAL A 98 -0.85 -14.67 8.25
C VAL A 98 -0.22 -13.41 7.63
N TRP A 99 -0.67 -12.23 8.03
CA TRP A 99 -0.14 -10.96 7.52
C TRP A 99 1.14 -10.52 8.22
N GLU A 100 1.29 -10.81 9.51
CA GLU A 100 2.53 -10.57 10.24
C GLU A 100 3.69 -11.44 9.72
N ASP A 101 3.42 -12.71 9.35
CA ASP A 101 4.39 -13.58 8.66
C ASP A 101 4.85 -13.00 7.31
N ARG A 102 4.03 -12.14 6.72
CA ARG A 102 4.32 -11.40 5.47
C ARG A 102 4.88 -10.01 5.72
N HIS A 103 5.35 -9.74 6.94
CA HIS A 103 5.90 -8.45 7.38
C HIS A 103 4.91 -7.27 7.30
N ILE A 104 3.60 -7.55 7.40
CA ILE A 104 2.57 -6.53 7.57
C ILE A 104 2.08 -6.55 9.01
N HIS A 105 2.36 -5.47 9.74
CA HIS A 105 1.82 -5.27 11.08
C HIS A 105 0.38 -4.76 11.00
N ILE A 106 -0.54 -5.44 11.68
CA ILE A 106 -1.94 -5.05 11.70
C ILE A 106 -2.17 -4.01 12.81
N LEU A 107 -2.78 -2.89 12.43
CA LEU A 107 -3.27 -1.87 13.34
C LEU A 107 -4.78 -2.04 13.48
N GLU A 108 -5.21 -2.52 14.65
CA GLU A 108 -6.63 -2.72 14.98
C GLU A 108 -7.28 -1.39 15.39
N ASP A 109 -7.54 -0.53 14.41
CA ASP A 109 -8.14 0.78 14.62
C ASP A 109 -8.94 1.23 13.38
N ALA A 110 -9.66 2.35 13.49
CA ALA A 110 -10.31 3.00 12.37
C ALA A 110 -9.28 3.72 11.47
N PRO A 111 -9.36 3.57 10.13
CA PRO A 111 -8.42 4.21 9.20
C PRO A 111 -8.29 5.73 9.37
N LEU A 112 -9.42 6.42 9.58
CA LEU A 112 -9.41 7.88 9.75
C LEU A 112 -8.68 8.30 11.02
N ALA A 113 -8.94 7.62 12.13
CA ALA A 113 -8.30 7.92 13.42
C ALA A 113 -6.77 7.74 13.36
N VAL A 114 -6.29 6.75 12.61
CA VAL A 114 -4.84 6.56 12.39
C VAL A 114 -4.23 7.74 11.64
N VAL A 115 -4.89 8.21 10.57
CA VAL A 115 -4.41 9.36 9.78
C VAL A 115 -4.40 10.64 10.61
N GLU A 116 -5.45 10.89 11.40
CA GLU A 116 -5.55 12.05 12.28
C GLU A 116 -4.41 12.06 13.32
N ARG A 117 -4.14 10.94 13.97
CA ARG A 117 -3.02 10.83 14.92
C ARG A 117 -1.66 11.03 14.26
N LEU A 118 -1.46 10.49 13.05
CA LEU A 118 -0.21 10.71 12.31
C LEU A 118 -0.02 12.18 11.95
N HIS A 119 -1.11 12.86 11.57
CA HIS A 119 -1.10 14.30 11.31
C HIS A 119 -0.73 15.09 12.57
N GLU A 120 -1.33 14.78 13.71
CA GLU A 120 -1.01 15.41 14.99
C GLU A 120 0.46 15.19 15.38
N LEU A 121 0.96 13.96 15.28
CA LEU A 121 2.35 13.61 15.60
C LEU A 121 3.34 14.35 14.69
N GLY A 122 3.05 14.44 13.39
CA GLY A 122 3.88 15.17 12.43
C GLY A 122 3.93 16.69 12.68
N ASN A 123 2.94 17.22 13.40
CA ASN A 123 2.83 18.64 13.72
C ASN A 123 3.25 19.00 15.15
N ARG A 124 3.67 18.02 15.97
CA ARG A 124 4.24 18.33 17.29
C ARG A 124 5.57 19.08 17.12
N PRO A 125 5.80 20.19 17.84
CA PRO A 125 7.12 20.80 17.88
C PRO A 125 8.10 19.75 18.39
N GLN A 126 9.19 19.52 17.66
CA GLN A 126 10.30 18.71 18.15
C GLN A 126 10.88 19.46 19.34
N SER A 127 10.50 19.09 20.56
CA SER A 127 11.09 19.64 21.77
C SER A 127 12.58 19.32 21.76
N MET A 128 13.37 20.39 21.72
CA MET A 128 14.83 20.40 21.82
C MET A 128 15.28 20.18 23.27
#